data_AF-A0A927RYH4-F1
#
_entry.id   AF-A0A927RYH4-F1
#
_cell.length_a   1.000
_cell.length_b   1.000
_cell.length_c   1.000
_cell.angle_alpha   90.00
_cell.angle_beta   90.00
_cell.angle_gamma   90.00
#
_symmetry.space_group_name_H-M   'P 1'
#
loop_
_entity.id
_entity.type
_entity.pdbx_description
1 polymer ?
#
loop_
_entity_poly.entity_id
_entity_poly.type
_entity_poly.pdbx_seq_one_letter_code
_entity_poly.pdbx_strand_id
1 'polypeptide(L)'
;MASSRKIATQWHLTDGVTGSFAVQATEVCAALLEAGEIRNPDFGLRAREIEWIANREWTFETRFEKPETEDERIRLRLEKRFGEICVRLNGGDEILPQGDMYELTGDVQEGENILTITVLPAPHVNAKTASVRMGFEGARLETYNYIRLEKCSFVSGEASLQLEAFLSGRYRFVYTVSREGELIARTEIQERLPAARRQIVHAFDMGEADGFCDVMLAIERSGIGCDTVRTTIFAGDEEAKQIVEADCSADMWLDLGAQAVSGSFTERKKGEFAKNGLRTVPELEGISYPAMVAPEKLIRYADGQKYWPQNCALFRARKTPEINVEEYRDLFSHSAGEEPERLARLTRYMQAEYVRACAQDAREEEKVFVAAKAAEAEFAYVSDALVESDGYRRPAYWALKGVWQNVHA
;
A
#
# COMPACT_ATOMS: atom_id res chain seq x y z
N MET A 1 10.38 20.95 -11.16
CA MET A 1 9.62 19.70 -10.91
C MET A 1 10.52 18.83 -10.08
N ALA A 2 10.06 18.37 -8.91
CA ALA A 2 10.86 17.47 -8.09
C ALA A 2 11.19 16.20 -8.89
N SER A 3 12.48 15.92 -9.08
CA SER A 3 12.93 14.74 -9.82
C SER A 3 13.18 13.62 -8.82
N SER A 4 12.59 12.45 -9.07
CA SER A 4 12.81 11.26 -8.24
C SER A 4 13.32 10.12 -9.12
N ARG A 5 14.60 9.79 -8.96
CA ARG A 5 15.26 8.71 -9.72
C ARG A 5 15.70 7.58 -8.79
N LYS A 6 15.62 6.34 -9.27
CA LYS A 6 16.27 5.22 -8.57
C LYS A 6 17.77 5.54 -8.49
N ILE A 7 18.35 5.45 -7.30
CA ILE A 7 19.75 5.87 -7.13
C ILE A 7 20.71 4.91 -7.83
N ALA A 8 20.40 3.61 -7.79
CA ALA A 8 21.22 2.58 -8.38
C ALA A 8 20.37 1.35 -8.76
N THR A 9 20.75 0.70 -9.84
CA THR A 9 20.21 -0.61 -10.23
C THR A 9 21.01 -1.77 -9.65
N GLN A 10 22.24 -1.50 -9.20
CA GLN A 10 23.19 -2.46 -8.67
C GLN A 10 23.89 -1.85 -7.46
N TRP A 11 24.09 -2.67 -6.43
CA TRP A 11 24.76 -2.32 -5.18
C TRP A 11 25.93 -3.29 -4.96
N HIS A 12 26.90 -2.86 -4.16
CA HIS A 12 27.94 -3.72 -3.63
C HIS A 12 27.65 -4.03 -2.16
N LEU A 13 27.36 -5.30 -1.85
CA LEU A 13 27.12 -5.79 -0.50
C LEU A 13 28.39 -6.38 0.09
N THR A 14 28.74 -6.04 1.32
CA THR A 14 29.88 -6.62 2.06
C THR A 14 29.63 -6.65 3.56
N ASP A 15 30.14 -7.66 4.26
CA ASP A 15 30.25 -7.70 5.73
C ASP A 15 31.71 -7.47 6.20
N GLY A 16 32.61 -7.12 5.28
CA GLY A 16 34.05 -6.96 5.53
C GLY A 16 34.82 -8.28 5.73
N VAL A 17 34.16 -9.44 5.69
CA VAL A 17 34.77 -10.75 6.00
C VAL A 17 34.61 -11.75 4.84
N THR A 18 33.40 -11.91 4.31
CA THR A 18 33.02 -12.91 3.30
C THR A 18 33.28 -12.46 1.86
N GLY A 19 33.60 -11.18 1.65
CA GLY A 19 33.86 -10.59 0.34
C GLY A 19 32.84 -9.51 -0.04
N SER A 20 32.97 -8.97 -1.25
CA SER A 20 32.04 -7.98 -1.80
C SER A 20 31.27 -8.58 -2.97
N PHE A 21 29.95 -8.43 -2.95
CA PHE A 21 29.03 -9.02 -3.91
C PHE A 21 28.30 -7.92 -4.66
N ALA A 22 28.26 -8.02 -5.99
CA ALA A 22 27.47 -7.10 -6.79
C ALA A 22 26.04 -7.66 -6.92
N VAL A 23 25.05 -6.93 -6.40
CA VAL A 23 23.67 -7.41 -6.19
C VAL A 23 22.65 -6.38 -6.63
N GLN A 24 21.46 -6.83 -7.03
CA GLN A 24 20.32 -5.95 -7.32
C GLN A 24 19.37 -5.84 -6.14
N ALA A 25 19.25 -6.90 -5.35
CA ALA A 25 18.46 -6.91 -4.14
C ALA A 25 19.09 -6.04 -3.04
N THR A 26 18.23 -5.38 -2.26
CA THR A 26 18.61 -4.49 -1.15
C THR A 26 18.17 -5.03 0.22
N GLU A 27 17.63 -6.25 0.25
CA GLU A 27 17.48 -7.06 1.45
C GLU A 27 18.67 -8.04 1.51
N VAL A 28 19.33 -8.15 2.66
CA VAL A 28 20.58 -8.91 2.82
C VAL A 28 20.40 -10.39 2.44
N CYS A 29 19.35 -11.07 2.92
CA CYS A 29 19.12 -12.48 2.59
C CYS A 29 18.86 -12.68 1.09
N ALA A 30 18.03 -11.81 0.49
CA ALA A 30 17.76 -11.86 -0.94
C ALA A 30 19.03 -11.60 -1.78
N ALA A 31 19.87 -10.65 -1.34
CA ALA A 31 21.14 -10.32 -1.99
C ALA A 31 22.16 -11.47 -1.91
N LEU A 32 22.28 -12.13 -0.76
CA LEU A 32 23.16 -13.30 -0.61
C LEU A 32 22.63 -14.52 -1.37
N LEU A 33 21.30 -14.67 -1.48
CA LEU A 33 20.68 -15.70 -2.30
C LEU A 33 20.93 -15.43 -3.80
N GLU A 34 20.80 -14.18 -4.24
CA GLU A 34 21.14 -13.73 -5.60
C GLU A 34 22.62 -14.00 -5.93
N ALA A 35 23.52 -13.72 -4.97
CA ALA A 35 24.95 -13.99 -5.10
C ALA A 35 25.32 -15.49 -5.04
N GLY A 36 24.38 -16.36 -4.64
CA GLY A 36 24.61 -17.80 -4.49
C GLY A 36 25.37 -18.21 -3.21
N GLU A 37 25.53 -17.29 -2.26
CA GLU A 37 26.24 -17.52 -0.99
C GLU A 37 25.41 -18.31 0.02
N ILE A 38 24.08 -18.23 -0.10
CA ILE A 38 23.15 -19.01 0.72
C ILE A 38 22.17 -19.79 -0.14
N ARG A 39 21.62 -20.85 0.43
CA ARG A 39 20.52 -21.61 -0.16
C ARG A 39 19.20 -20.97 0.22
N ASN A 40 18.15 -21.21 -0.58
CA ASN A 40 16.82 -20.72 -0.27
C ASN A 40 16.42 -21.13 1.18
N PRO A 41 16.17 -20.15 2.07
CA PRO A 41 15.93 -20.40 3.49
C PRO A 41 14.58 -21.03 3.79
N ASP A 42 13.62 -20.97 2.87
CA ASP A 42 12.26 -21.50 3.04
C ASP A 42 12.21 -23.04 3.00
N PHE A 43 13.31 -23.70 2.67
CA PHE A 43 13.39 -25.16 2.55
C PHE A 43 14.07 -25.81 3.77
N GLY A 44 13.32 -26.64 4.48
CA GLY A 44 13.85 -27.47 5.57
C GLY A 44 14.33 -26.65 6.77
N LEU A 45 15.53 -26.95 7.28
CA LEU A 45 16.13 -26.25 8.42
C LEU A 45 17.10 -25.14 8.01
N ARG A 46 17.12 -24.75 6.73
CA ARG A 46 18.08 -23.78 6.17
C ARG A 46 17.96 -22.39 6.77
N ALA A 47 16.76 -22.00 7.19
CA ALA A 47 16.51 -20.82 8.01
C ALA A 47 17.46 -20.72 9.24
N ARG A 48 17.73 -21.85 9.92
CA ARG A 48 18.65 -21.89 11.07
C ARG A 48 20.11 -21.81 10.65
N GLU A 49 20.46 -22.37 9.49
CA GLU A 49 21.82 -22.33 8.96
C GLU A 49 22.28 -20.91 8.61
N ILE A 50 21.33 -19.98 8.39
CA ILE A 50 21.60 -18.60 8.01
C ILE A 50 21.43 -17.59 9.15
N GLU A 51 21.22 -18.03 10.41
CA GLU A 51 21.08 -17.15 11.58
C GLU A 51 22.29 -16.21 11.77
N TRP A 52 23.47 -16.62 11.29
CA TRP A 52 24.68 -15.79 11.34
C TRP A 52 24.55 -14.47 10.58
N ILE A 53 23.69 -14.40 9.55
CA ILE A 53 23.46 -13.18 8.76
C ILE A 53 22.94 -12.05 9.67
N ALA A 54 21.99 -12.38 10.55
CA ALA A 54 21.35 -11.42 11.44
C ALA A 54 22.29 -10.90 12.55
N ASN A 55 23.36 -11.63 12.82
CA ASN A 55 24.35 -11.29 13.84
C ASN A 55 25.51 -10.44 13.29
N ARG A 56 25.47 -10.07 12.01
CA ARG A 56 26.53 -9.31 11.35
C ARG A 56 26.04 -7.95 10.87
N GLU A 57 27.01 -7.06 10.76
CA GLU A 57 26.85 -5.79 10.08
C GLU A 57 27.03 -6.01 8.57
N TRP A 58 26.18 -5.37 7.78
CA TRP A 58 26.21 -5.46 6.33
C TRP A 58 26.19 -4.07 5.72
N THR A 59 27.11 -3.79 4.80
CA THR A 59 27.17 -2.51 4.11
C THR A 59 26.82 -2.67 2.64
N PHE A 60 25.80 -1.92 2.21
CA PHE A 60 25.49 -1.69 0.81
C PHE A 60 26.18 -0.40 0.35
N GLU A 61 26.99 -0.49 -0.69
CA GLU A 61 27.66 0.64 -1.33
C GLU A 61 27.14 0.83 -2.76
N THR A 62 26.93 2.09 -3.15
CA THR A 62 26.75 2.46 -4.55
C THR A 62 27.42 3.79 -4.86
N ARG A 63 27.67 4.03 -6.14
CA ARG A 63 28.17 5.31 -6.64
C ARG A 63 27.11 6.01 -7.47
N PHE A 64 27.09 7.33 -7.44
CA PHE A 64 26.23 8.13 -8.28
C PHE A 64 26.87 9.50 -8.58
N GLU A 65 26.60 10.06 -9.74
CA GLU A 65 26.98 11.43 -10.05
C GLU A 65 25.96 12.41 -9.49
N LYS A 66 26.43 13.56 -9.01
CA LYS A 66 25.56 14.67 -8.61
C LYS A 66 24.57 14.97 -9.75
N PRO A 67 23.26 14.95 -9.49
CA PRO A 67 22.26 15.31 -10.50
C PRO A 67 22.53 16.72 -11.08
N GLU A 68 22.60 16.82 -12.42
CA GLU A 68 22.62 18.10 -13.13
C GLU A 68 21.22 18.73 -13.09
N THR A 69 20.86 19.34 -11.96
CA THR A 69 19.56 19.98 -11.79
C THR A 69 19.74 21.37 -11.19
N GLU A 70 18.82 22.28 -11.53
CA GLU A 70 18.72 23.61 -10.90
C GLU A 70 18.14 23.52 -9.48
N ASP A 71 17.90 22.32 -8.95
CA ASP A 71 17.35 22.09 -7.62
C ASP A 71 18.40 22.30 -6.54
N GLU A 72 18.05 23.14 -5.56
CA GLU A 72 18.96 23.50 -4.48
C GLU A 72 19.18 22.37 -3.47
N ARG A 73 18.35 21.31 -3.46
CA ARG A 73 18.38 20.27 -2.43
C ARG A 73 18.29 18.86 -2.97
N ILE A 74 19.03 17.95 -2.32
CA ILE A 74 19.16 16.53 -2.66
C ILE A 74 18.89 15.70 -1.41
N ARG A 75 17.98 14.73 -1.51
CA ARG A 75 17.68 13.74 -0.45
C ARG A 75 17.76 12.32 -0.96
N LEU A 76 18.03 11.40 -0.05
CA LEU A 76 17.80 9.96 -0.24
C LEU A 76 16.49 9.58 0.45
N ARG A 77 15.61 8.92 -0.29
CA ARG A 77 14.42 8.24 0.24
C ARG A 77 14.64 6.73 0.22
N LEU A 78 14.25 6.06 1.30
CA LEU A 78 14.11 4.61 1.32
C LEU A 78 12.62 4.29 1.50
N GLU A 79 12.00 3.65 0.51
CA GLU A 79 10.57 3.32 0.56
C GLU A 79 10.22 2.42 1.75
N LYS A 80 11.10 1.47 2.10
CA LYS A 80 11.01 0.70 3.35
C LYS A 80 12.39 0.44 3.93
N ARG A 81 12.42 0.27 5.25
CA ARG A 81 13.61 -0.13 6.02
C ARG A 81 13.30 -1.40 6.79
N PHE A 82 14.26 -2.31 6.84
CA PHE A 82 14.18 -3.55 7.61
C PHE A 82 15.35 -3.56 8.60
N GLY A 83 15.04 -3.35 9.87
CA GLY A 83 16.04 -3.18 10.92
C GLY A 83 16.60 -1.76 11.00
N GLU A 84 17.63 -1.62 11.83
CA GLU A 84 18.32 -0.36 12.06
C GLU A 84 19.41 -0.17 10.99
N ILE A 85 19.51 1.05 10.44
CA ILE A 85 20.44 1.37 9.37
C ILE A 85 21.14 2.71 9.64
N CYS A 86 22.39 2.80 9.21
CA CYS A 86 23.22 4.00 9.23
C CYS A 86 23.52 4.40 7.78
N VAL A 87 23.34 5.67 7.44
CA VAL A 87 23.62 6.21 6.10
C VAL A 87 24.80 7.16 6.17
N ARG A 88 25.79 6.96 5.29
CA ARG A 88 26.92 7.88 5.13
C ARG A 88 27.17 8.18 3.66
N LEU A 89 27.60 9.41 3.39
CA LEU A 89 27.96 9.87 2.06
C LEU A 89 29.43 10.27 2.03
N ASN A 90 30.16 9.85 1.00
CA ASN A 90 31.56 10.22 0.75
C ASN A 90 32.50 9.96 1.95
N GLY A 91 32.20 8.92 2.74
CA GLY A 91 32.96 8.58 3.96
C GLY A 91 32.83 9.58 5.11
N GLY A 92 31.86 10.51 5.04
CA GLY A 92 31.59 11.49 6.08
C GLY A 92 30.85 10.91 7.29
N ASP A 93 30.35 11.82 8.14
CA ASP A 93 29.59 11.48 9.34
C ASP A 93 28.25 10.81 8.99
N GLU A 94 27.67 10.16 10.00
CA GLU A 94 26.33 9.57 9.87
C GLU A 94 25.28 10.64 9.61
N ILE A 95 24.48 10.41 8.57
CA ILE A 95 23.36 11.26 8.19
C ILE A 95 22.11 10.76 8.92
N LEU A 96 21.60 11.58 9.84
CA LEU A 96 20.42 11.24 10.61
C LEU A 96 19.14 11.31 9.76
N PRO A 97 18.23 10.33 9.89
CA PRO A 97 16.98 10.33 9.15
C PRO A 97 16.02 11.42 9.63
N GLN A 98 15.32 12.05 8.70
CA GLN A 98 14.16 12.89 8.92
C GLN A 98 12.90 12.13 8.45
N GLY A 99 12.42 11.21 9.28
CA GLY A 99 11.36 10.26 8.91
C GLY A 99 11.92 9.08 8.10
N ASP A 100 11.49 8.95 6.86
CA ASP A 100 11.90 7.98 5.83
C ASP A 100 12.95 8.54 4.85
N MET A 101 13.46 9.73 5.15
CA MET A 101 14.33 10.52 4.27
C MET A 101 15.67 10.85 4.94
N TYR A 102 16.71 11.06 4.13
CA TYR A 102 18.04 11.52 4.54
C TYR A 102 18.42 12.75 3.73
N GLU A 103 18.80 13.84 4.42
CA GLU A 103 19.22 15.09 3.79
C GLU A 103 20.68 14.99 3.35
N LEU A 104 20.93 15.06 2.04
CA LEU A 104 22.26 14.89 1.46
C LEU A 104 22.86 16.20 0.93
N THR A 105 22.08 17.28 0.85
CA THR A 105 22.47 18.52 0.13
C THR A 105 23.84 19.06 0.51
N GLY A 106 24.18 19.05 1.80
CA GLY A 106 25.47 19.58 2.28
C GLY A 106 26.66 18.67 2.02
N ASP A 107 26.42 17.37 1.80
CA ASP A 107 27.44 16.32 1.76
C ASP A 107 27.74 15.86 0.32
N VAL A 108 26.86 16.18 -0.63
CA VAL A 108 27.03 15.87 -2.06
C VAL A 108 28.11 16.77 -2.66
N GLN A 109 29.09 16.15 -3.30
CA GLN A 109 30.21 16.79 -3.98
C GLN A 109 29.97 16.84 -5.50
N GLU A 110 30.69 17.73 -6.19
CA GLU A 110 30.74 17.71 -7.66
C GLU A 110 31.41 16.41 -8.16
N GLY A 111 30.87 15.81 -9.22
CA GLY A 111 31.34 14.54 -9.77
C GLY A 111 30.73 13.30 -9.10
N GLU A 112 31.55 12.24 -8.97
CA GLU A 112 31.14 10.94 -8.41
C GLU A 112 31.05 11.01 -6.88
N ASN A 113 29.93 10.52 -6.34
CA ASN A 113 29.66 10.42 -4.91
C ASN A 113 29.49 8.94 -4.53
N ILE A 114 29.92 8.58 -3.32
CA ILE A 114 29.83 7.21 -2.79
C ILE A 114 28.82 7.20 -1.63
N LEU A 115 27.70 6.50 -1.82
CA LEU A 115 26.71 6.28 -0.77
C LEU A 115 26.94 4.92 -0.12
N THR A 116 26.97 4.91 1.20
CA THR A 116 27.03 3.68 2.01
C THR A 116 25.83 3.61 2.94
N ILE A 117 25.15 2.47 2.94
CA ILE A 117 24.05 2.15 3.83
C ILE A 117 24.45 0.91 4.62
N THR A 118 24.75 1.09 5.89
CA THR A 118 25.14 0.02 6.80
C THR A 118 23.92 -0.46 7.58
N VAL A 119 23.57 -1.73 7.44
CA VAL A 119 22.53 -2.41 8.20
C VAL A 119 23.18 -3.00 9.45
N LEU A 120 22.69 -2.60 10.62
CA LEU A 120 23.24 -3.04 11.89
C LEU A 120 22.76 -4.46 12.24
N PRO A 121 23.53 -5.20 13.05
CA PRO A 121 23.11 -6.51 13.54
C PRO A 121 21.75 -6.44 14.23
N ALA A 122 20.85 -7.35 13.87
CA ALA A 122 19.53 -7.51 14.46
C ALA A 122 19.36 -8.96 14.97
N PRO A 123 20.09 -9.35 16.03
CA PRO A 123 20.04 -10.71 16.56
C PRO A 123 18.62 -11.06 17.00
N HIS A 124 18.18 -12.27 16.65
CA HIS A 124 16.85 -12.79 16.96
C HIS A 124 16.63 -12.87 18.47
N VAL A 125 16.08 -11.83 19.08
CA VAL A 125 15.57 -11.97 20.45
C VAL A 125 14.14 -12.54 20.44
N ASN A 126 13.34 -12.37 19.36
CA ASN A 126 11.91 -12.79 19.35
C ASN A 126 11.24 -12.93 17.94
N ALA A 127 11.84 -13.59 16.94
CA ALA A 127 11.19 -13.68 15.62
C ALA A 127 10.26 -14.91 15.47
N LYS A 128 8.96 -14.66 15.24
CA LYS A 128 7.95 -15.66 14.82
C LYS A 128 8.09 -16.08 13.32
N THR A 129 9.05 -15.53 12.58
CA THR A 129 9.25 -15.76 11.14
C THR A 129 10.58 -16.46 10.85
N ALA A 130 10.59 -17.31 9.82
CA ALA A 130 11.74 -18.15 9.45
C ALA A 130 12.94 -17.40 8.85
N SER A 131 12.78 -16.15 8.41
CA SER A 131 13.87 -15.33 7.86
C SER A 131 13.90 -13.94 8.48
N VAL A 132 15.09 -13.43 8.80
CA VAL A 132 15.30 -12.03 9.20
C VAL A 132 15.25 -11.17 7.95
N ARG A 133 14.32 -10.22 7.94
CA ARG A 133 14.34 -9.15 6.96
C ARG A 133 15.28 -8.06 7.49
N MET A 134 16.37 -7.83 6.77
CA MET A 134 17.39 -6.83 7.07
C MET A 134 17.77 -6.11 5.77
N GLY A 135 17.84 -4.79 5.79
CA GLY A 135 18.15 -3.97 4.62
C GLY A 135 17.10 -2.89 4.35
N PHE A 136 16.84 -2.63 3.07
CA PHE A 136 15.91 -1.59 2.65
C PHE A 136 15.26 -1.95 1.31
N GLU A 137 14.23 -1.19 0.91
CA GLU A 137 13.59 -1.25 -0.41
C GLU A 137 13.48 0.17 -0.99
N GLY A 138 13.54 0.27 -2.32
CA GLY A 138 13.18 1.50 -3.03
C GLY A 138 14.06 2.71 -2.71
N ALA A 139 15.39 2.55 -2.79
CA ALA A 139 16.31 3.67 -2.62
C ALA A 139 16.25 4.64 -3.81
N ARG A 140 15.83 5.88 -3.55
CA ARG A 140 15.64 6.93 -4.56
C ARG A 140 16.36 8.20 -4.16
N LEU A 141 16.95 8.85 -5.16
CA LEU A 141 17.49 10.20 -5.03
C LEU A 141 16.40 11.18 -5.48
N GLU A 142 16.03 12.08 -4.58
CA GLU A 142 15.01 13.10 -4.80
C GLU A 142 15.66 14.49 -4.80
N THR A 143 15.38 15.28 -5.82
CA THR A 143 15.81 16.67 -5.92
C THR A 143 14.59 17.59 -5.93
N TYR A 144 14.67 18.72 -5.24
CA TYR A 144 13.56 19.67 -5.15
C TYR A 144 14.02 21.10 -4.88
N ASN A 145 13.15 22.03 -5.27
CA ASN A 145 13.41 23.46 -5.22
C ASN A 145 12.44 24.14 -4.26
N TYR A 146 12.98 24.90 -3.30
CA TYR A 146 12.27 25.80 -2.37
C TYR A 146 11.20 25.21 -1.44
N ILE A 147 10.48 24.18 -1.84
CA ILE A 147 9.35 23.57 -1.14
C ILE A 147 9.20 22.11 -1.57
N ARG A 148 8.70 21.28 -0.66
CA ARG A 148 8.34 19.89 -0.91
C ARG A 148 6.87 19.67 -0.53
N LEU A 149 6.10 19.06 -1.41
CA LEU A 149 4.77 18.55 -1.06
C LEU A 149 4.89 17.12 -0.50
N GLU A 150 4.56 16.93 0.76
CA GLU A 150 4.71 15.64 1.46
C GLU A 150 3.47 14.77 1.32
N LYS A 151 2.29 15.39 1.52
CA LYS A 151 1.00 14.73 1.38
C LYS A 151 0.02 15.69 0.76
N CYS A 152 -0.84 15.17 -0.10
CA CYS A 152 -1.88 15.95 -0.74
C CYS A 152 -3.13 15.08 -0.86
N SER A 153 -4.28 15.65 -0.51
CA SER A 153 -5.59 15.05 -0.74
C SER A 153 -6.51 16.08 -1.37
N PHE A 154 -7.29 15.65 -2.34
CA PHE A 154 -8.25 16.49 -3.04
C PHE A 154 -9.66 15.95 -2.82
N VAL A 155 -10.59 16.83 -2.47
CA VAL A 155 -12.01 16.52 -2.30
C VAL A 155 -12.80 17.66 -2.93
N SER A 156 -13.51 17.39 -4.03
CA SER A 156 -14.45 18.31 -4.72
C SER A 156 -14.27 19.81 -4.42
N GLY A 157 -13.28 20.44 -5.06
CA GLY A 157 -13.00 21.88 -4.90
C GLY A 157 -12.17 22.28 -3.67
N GLU A 158 -11.69 21.31 -2.89
CA GLU A 158 -10.77 21.54 -1.77
C GLU A 158 -9.53 20.65 -1.88
N ALA A 159 -8.36 21.24 -1.61
CA ALA A 159 -7.09 20.53 -1.52
C ALA A 159 -6.48 20.74 -0.13
N SER A 160 -6.26 19.64 0.60
CA SER A 160 -5.49 19.63 1.84
C SER A 160 -4.04 19.25 1.53
N LEU A 161 -3.11 20.14 1.86
CA LEU A 161 -1.69 19.98 1.56
C LEU A 161 -0.89 19.93 2.85
N GLN A 162 -0.01 18.94 2.98
CA GLN A 162 1.09 18.94 3.94
C GLN A 162 2.38 19.16 3.17
N LEU A 163 3.10 20.23 3.50
CA LEU A 163 4.28 20.64 2.77
C LEU A 163 5.37 21.17 3.71
N GLU A 164 6.59 21.21 3.21
CA GLU A 164 7.74 21.79 3.88
C GLU A 164 8.37 22.84 2.97
N ALA A 165 8.25 24.12 3.33
CA ALA A 165 8.95 25.19 2.64
C ALA A 165 10.34 25.37 3.27
N PHE A 166 11.39 25.33 2.45
CA PHE A 166 12.78 25.46 2.90
C PHE A 166 13.22 26.92 2.97
N LEU A 167 12.61 27.78 2.17
CA LEU A 167 12.84 29.21 2.19
C LEU A 167 11.54 29.94 2.44
N SER A 168 11.57 30.98 3.27
CA SER A 168 10.40 31.85 3.42
C SER A 168 10.16 32.60 2.11
N GLY A 169 8.90 32.78 1.71
CA GLY A 169 8.60 33.50 0.49
C GLY A 169 7.14 33.42 0.08
N ARG A 170 6.85 34.00 -1.08
CA ARG A 170 5.55 33.88 -1.74
C ARG A 170 5.61 32.77 -2.77
N TYR A 171 4.70 31.83 -2.64
CA TYR A 171 4.54 30.67 -3.52
C TYR A 171 3.22 30.81 -4.28
N ARG A 172 3.22 30.34 -5.52
CA ARG A 172 2.07 30.29 -6.40
C ARG A 172 1.62 28.84 -6.53
N PHE A 173 0.36 28.57 -6.21
CA PHE A 173 -0.30 27.29 -6.37
C PHE A 173 -1.29 27.41 -7.52
N VAL A 174 -1.12 26.60 -8.55
CA VAL A 174 -1.97 26.60 -9.74
C VAL A 174 -2.72 25.28 -9.81
N TYR A 175 -4.02 25.33 -9.56
CA TYR A 175 -4.94 24.22 -9.73
C TYR A 175 -5.51 24.27 -11.15
N THR A 176 -5.42 23.16 -11.87
CA THR A 176 -5.96 23.01 -13.21
C THR A 176 -6.90 21.82 -13.21
N VAL A 177 -8.17 22.05 -13.49
CA VAL A 177 -9.20 21.02 -13.61
C VAL A 177 -9.45 20.75 -15.09
N SER A 178 -9.36 19.50 -15.51
CA SER A 178 -9.57 19.10 -16.90
C SER A 178 -10.38 17.80 -17.01
N ARG A 179 -11.00 17.59 -18.18
CA ARG A 179 -11.69 16.33 -18.51
C ARG A 179 -11.30 15.94 -19.92
N GLU A 180 -10.80 14.72 -20.08
CA GLU A 180 -10.34 14.19 -21.37
C GLU A 180 -9.30 15.10 -22.05
N GLY A 181 -8.49 15.79 -21.25
CA GLY A 181 -7.46 16.73 -21.71
C GLY A 181 -7.98 18.15 -21.98
N GLU A 182 -9.29 18.38 -21.96
CA GLU A 182 -9.88 19.72 -22.12
C GLU A 182 -9.92 20.46 -20.77
N LEU A 183 -9.47 21.71 -20.77
CA LEU A 183 -9.48 22.56 -19.57
C LEU A 183 -10.91 22.93 -19.20
N ILE A 184 -11.30 22.65 -17.95
CA ILE A 184 -12.58 23.06 -17.37
C ILE A 184 -12.40 24.35 -16.57
N ALA A 185 -11.49 24.34 -15.61
CA ALA A 185 -11.28 25.45 -14.68
C ALA A 185 -9.80 25.58 -14.30
N ARG A 186 -9.43 26.79 -13.88
CA ARG A 186 -8.09 27.09 -13.38
C ARG A 186 -8.18 28.06 -12.22
N THR A 187 -7.55 27.71 -11.11
CA THR A 187 -7.46 28.56 -9.91
C THR A 187 -6.01 28.82 -9.57
N GLU A 188 -5.68 30.10 -9.34
CA GLU A 188 -4.36 30.51 -8.87
C GLU A 188 -4.48 31.06 -7.46
N ILE A 189 -3.67 30.53 -6.55
CA ILE A 189 -3.60 30.97 -5.16
C ILE A 189 -2.16 31.37 -4.85
N GLN A 190 -1.99 32.55 -4.27
CA GLN A 190 -0.68 33.02 -3.79
C GLN A 190 -0.63 32.95 -2.27
N GLU A 191 0.33 32.21 -1.75
CA GLU A 191 0.49 32.04 -0.31
C GLU A 191 1.90 32.44 0.14
N ARG A 192 1.96 33.11 1.30
CA ARG A 192 3.24 33.46 1.92
C ARG A 192 3.58 32.41 2.98
N LEU A 193 4.58 31.59 2.68
CA LEU A 193 5.01 30.50 3.56
C LEU A 193 6.28 30.89 4.31
N PRO A 194 6.38 30.61 5.63
CA PRO A 194 7.66 30.63 6.34
C PRO A 194 8.52 29.42 5.94
N ALA A 195 9.82 29.47 6.23
CA ALA A 195 10.71 28.31 6.07
C ALA A 195 10.42 27.25 7.16
N ALA A 196 9.31 26.53 7.03
CA ALA A 196 8.86 25.51 7.97
C ALA A 196 7.87 24.54 7.31
N ARG A 197 7.62 23.42 8.00
CA ARG A 197 6.51 22.51 7.71
C ARG A 197 5.17 23.17 7.99
N ARG A 198 4.20 22.99 7.09
CA ARG A 198 2.86 23.55 7.19
C ARG A 198 1.81 22.58 6.65
N GLN A 199 0.62 22.71 7.22
CA GLN A 199 -0.60 22.19 6.64
C GLN A 199 -1.44 23.37 6.19
N ILE A 200 -1.87 23.33 4.94
CA ILE A 200 -2.67 24.39 4.30
C ILE A 200 -3.86 23.75 3.59
N VAL A 201 -4.94 24.51 3.48
CA VAL A 201 -6.16 24.09 2.79
C VAL A 201 -6.49 25.15 1.76
N HIS A 202 -6.64 24.71 0.52
CA HIS A 202 -6.96 25.57 -0.61
C HIS A 202 -8.32 25.19 -1.19
N ALA A 203 -9.22 26.16 -1.27
CA ALA A 203 -10.40 26.05 -2.10
C ALA A 203 -10.02 26.40 -3.55
N PHE A 204 -10.41 25.55 -4.49
CA PHE A 204 -10.19 25.76 -5.92
C PHE A 204 -11.49 25.54 -6.70
N ASP A 205 -11.57 26.21 -7.85
CA ASP A 205 -12.74 26.20 -8.71
C ASP A 205 -12.80 24.90 -9.51
N MET A 206 -13.94 24.23 -9.41
CA MET A 206 -14.28 23.05 -10.18
C MET A 206 -14.98 23.40 -11.50
N GLY A 207 -15.42 24.65 -11.68
CA GLY A 207 -16.23 25.08 -12.81
C GLY A 207 -17.55 24.30 -12.91
N GLU A 208 -17.96 23.99 -14.14
CA GLU A 208 -19.09 23.12 -14.45
C GLU A 208 -18.67 21.63 -14.50
N ALA A 209 -17.63 21.23 -13.76
CA ALA A 209 -17.25 19.84 -13.68
C ALA A 209 -18.38 19.02 -13.06
N ASP A 210 -18.91 18.10 -13.86
CA ASP A 210 -19.75 16.99 -13.42
C ASP A 210 -19.05 15.70 -13.85
N GLY A 211 -19.07 14.71 -12.98
CA GLY A 211 -18.36 13.47 -13.22
C GLY A 211 -16.93 13.46 -12.69
N PHE A 212 -16.17 12.49 -13.17
CA PHE A 212 -14.75 12.39 -12.86
C PHE A 212 -13.92 13.34 -13.74
N CYS A 213 -13.10 14.17 -13.10
CA CYS A 213 -12.19 15.11 -13.73
C CYS A 213 -10.77 14.95 -13.18
N ASP A 214 -9.78 15.34 -13.97
CA ASP A 214 -8.39 15.39 -13.55
C ASP A 214 -8.10 16.73 -12.91
N VAL A 215 -7.41 16.70 -11.77
CA VAL A 215 -6.91 17.88 -11.08
C VAL A 215 -5.40 17.81 -11.04
N MET A 216 -4.76 18.86 -11.57
CA MET A 216 -3.33 19.06 -11.50
C MET A 216 -3.05 20.27 -10.60
N LEU A 217 -2.22 20.07 -9.58
CA LEU A 217 -1.61 21.13 -8.80
C LEU A 217 -0.17 21.33 -9.26
N ALA A 218 0.19 22.55 -9.65
CA ALA A 218 1.58 22.98 -9.83
C ALA A 218 1.93 24.04 -8.79
N ILE A 219 3.09 23.91 -8.14
CA ILE A 219 3.61 24.83 -7.14
C ILE A 219 4.84 25.52 -7.72
N GLU A 220 4.88 26.85 -7.61
CA GLU A 220 5.95 27.66 -8.16
C GLU A 220 6.41 28.76 -7.21
N ARG A 221 7.65 29.20 -7.36
CA ARG A 221 8.20 30.37 -6.67
C ARG A 221 9.03 31.18 -7.64
N SER A 222 8.71 32.46 -7.80
CA SER A 222 9.43 33.38 -8.71
C SER A 222 9.57 32.86 -10.15
N GLY A 223 8.58 32.11 -10.64
CA GLY A 223 8.60 31.51 -11.99
C GLY A 223 9.32 30.15 -12.07
N ILE A 224 9.89 29.65 -10.98
CA ILE A 224 10.55 28.34 -10.91
C ILE A 224 9.52 27.30 -10.44
N GLY A 225 9.32 26.26 -11.25
CA GLY A 225 8.44 25.14 -10.93
C GLY A 225 9.01 24.25 -9.83
N CYS A 226 8.43 24.31 -8.64
CA CYS A 226 8.89 23.60 -7.46
C CYS A 226 8.39 22.15 -7.46
N ASP A 227 7.07 21.95 -7.56
CA ASP A 227 6.45 20.63 -7.42
C ASP A 227 5.16 20.52 -8.25
N THR A 228 4.78 19.31 -8.64
CA THR A 228 3.54 19.06 -9.40
C THR A 228 2.90 17.74 -8.98
N VAL A 229 1.60 17.77 -8.70
CA VAL A 229 0.79 16.57 -8.43
C VAL A 229 -0.39 16.54 -9.37
N ARG A 230 -0.72 15.34 -9.88
CA ARG A 230 -1.94 15.10 -10.65
C ARG A 230 -2.73 13.97 -10.00
N THR A 231 -4.03 14.17 -9.88
CA THR A 231 -4.98 13.15 -9.43
C THR A 231 -6.27 13.25 -10.24
N THR A 232 -7.17 12.30 -10.04
CA THR A 232 -8.53 12.32 -10.58
C THR A 232 -9.50 12.39 -9.41
N ILE A 233 -10.43 13.35 -9.44
CA ILE A 233 -11.49 13.48 -8.44
C ILE A 233 -12.87 13.42 -9.08
N PHE A 234 -13.89 13.13 -8.28
CA PHE A 234 -15.27 13.18 -8.69
C PHE A 234 -15.91 14.51 -8.26
N ALA A 235 -16.50 15.21 -9.22
CA ALA A 235 -17.29 16.41 -9.02
C ALA A 235 -18.77 16.00 -9.15
N GLY A 236 -19.50 16.00 -8.03
CA GLY A 236 -20.92 15.66 -7.99
C GLY A 236 -21.45 15.68 -6.55
N ASP A 237 -22.75 15.95 -6.41
CA ASP A 237 -23.43 16.11 -5.11
C ASP A 237 -23.84 14.77 -4.45
N GLU A 238 -23.67 13.64 -5.15
CA GLU A 238 -24.00 12.30 -4.63
C GLU A 238 -22.81 11.67 -3.89
N GLU A 239 -23.08 11.01 -2.75
CA GLU A 239 -22.10 10.23 -1.98
C GLU A 239 -21.40 9.17 -2.87
N ALA A 240 -20.09 9.01 -2.69
CA ALA A 240 -19.20 8.32 -3.63
C ALA A 240 -19.52 6.82 -3.88
N LYS A 241 -19.87 6.54 -5.14
CA LYS A 241 -19.51 5.44 -6.07
C LYS A 241 -18.87 4.13 -5.56
N GLN A 242 -19.29 3.03 -6.19
CA GLN A 242 -18.83 1.66 -6.02
C GLN A 242 -17.40 1.43 -6.55
N ILE A 243 -16.45 1.20 -5.64
CA ILE A 243 -15.01 1.06 -5.90
C ILE A 243 -14.55 -0.33 -5.44
N VAL A 244 -13.77 -1.04 -6.25
CA VAL A 244 -13.24 -2.36 -5.91
C VAL A 244 -11.72 -2.43 -6.06
N GLU A 245 -11.06 -3.17 -5.17
CA GLU A 245 -9.62 -3.46 -5.22
C GLU A 245 -9.36 -4.69 -6.10
N ALA A 246 -8.54 -4.58 -7.16
CA ALA A 246 -8.62 -5.51 -8.28
C ALA A 246 -7.48 -6.48 -8.50
N ASP A 247 -7.89 -7.69 -8.92
CA ASP A 247 -7.10 -8.64 -9.70
C ASP A 247 -7.93 -9.51 -10.67
N CYS A 248 -9.18 -9.11 -10.97
CA CYS A 248 -10.06 -9.79 -11.93
C CYS A 248 -10.26 -8.98 -13.22
N SER A 249 -10.89 -9.58 -14.24
CA SER A 249 -11.17 -8.95 -15.54
C SER A 249 -12.19 -7.80 -15.44
N ALA A 250 -12.10 -6.84 -16.36
CA ALA A 250 -12.98 -5.67 -16.40
C ALA A 250 -14.47 -6.02 -16.48
N ASP A 251 -14.85 -6.99 -17.33
CA ASP A 251 -16.24 -7.44 -17.49
C ASP A 251 -16.86 -7.92 -16.17
N MET A 252 -16.05 -8.59 -15.34
CA MET A 252 -16.49 -9.14 -14.06
C MET A 252 -16.83 -8.02 -13.07
N TRP A 253 -16.07 -6.92 -13.06
CA TRP A 253 -16.29 -5.79 -12.16
C TRP A 253 -17.53 -4.97 -12.54
N LEU A 254 -17.75 -4.76 -13.84
CA LEU A 254 -18.96 -4.11 -14.33
C LEU A 254 -20.20 -4.91 -13.98
N ASP A 255 -20.09 -6.25 -14.02
CA ASP A 255 -21.19 -7.13 -13.64
C ASP A 255 -21.55 -7.01 -12.15
N LEU A 256 -20.56 -6.69 -11.30
CA LEU A 256 -20.70 -6.41 -9.87
C LEU A 256 -21.20 -4.98 -9.58
N GLY A 257 -21.43 -4.15 -10.60
CA GLY A 257 -21.87 -2.75 -10.45
C GLY A 257 -20.74 -1.74 -10.28
N ALA A 258 -19.48 -2.18 -10.39
CA ALA A 258 -18.33 -1.30 -10.18
C ALA A 258 -18.31 -0.18 -11.22
N GLN A 259 -18.05 1.04 -10.75
CA GLN A 259 -17.87 2.22 -11.60
C GLN A 259 -16.41 2.65 -11.67
N ALA A 260 -15.61 2.24 -10.68
CA ALA A 260 -14.19 2.47 -10.63
C ALA A 260 -13.45 1.34 -9.90
N VAL A 261 -12.14 1.26 -10.15
CA VAL A 261 -11.25 0.25 -9.59
C VAL A 261 -10.09 0.97 -8.90
N SER A 262 -9.83 0.63 -7.64
CA SER A 262 -8.74 1.19 -6.85
C SER A 262 -7.56 0.22 -6.78
N GLY A 263 -6.33 0.73 -6.87
CA GLY A 263 -5.11 -0.07 -6.73
C GLY A 263 -4.00 0.30 -7.71
N SER A 264 -2.88 -0.43 -7.57
CA SER A 264 -1.68 -0.23 -8.39
C SER A 264 -1.76 -1.04 -9.69
N PHE A 265 -2.13 -0.39 -10.80
CA PHE A 265 -2.27 -1.03 -12.12
C PHE A 265 -1.20 -0.56 -13.12
N THR A 266 -0.77 -1.47 -13.99
CA THR A 266 0.03 -1.13 -15.17
C THR A 266 -0.80 -0.33 -16.18
N GLU A 267 -0.15 0.50 -17.01
CA GLU A 267 -0.82 1.26 -18.08
C GLU A 267 -1.66 0.39 -19.02
N ARG A 268 -1.21 -0.85 -19.25
CA ARG A 268 -1.97 -1.85 -20.02
C ARG A 268 -3.30 -2.22 -19.35
N LYS A 269 -3.29 -2.52 -18.04
CA LYS A 269 -4.51 -2.80 -17.27
C LYS A 269 -5.41 -1.57 -17.19
N LYS A 270 -4.85 -0.37 -17.00
CA LYS A 270 -5.60 0.89 -17.04
C LYS A 270 -6.33 1.08 -18.38
N GLY A 271 -5.66 0.80 -19.49
CA GLY A 271 -6.26 0.85 -20.82
C GLY A 271 -7.35 -0.20 -21.06
N GLU A 272 -7.22 -1.39 -20.46
CA GLU A 272 -8.26 -2.43 -20.50
C GLU A 272 -9.51 -2.00 -19.71
N PHE A 273 -9.34 -1.48 -18.49
CA PHE A 273 -10.45 -0.96 -17.69
C PHE A 273 -11.16 0.20 -18.41
N ALA A 274 -10.40 1.15 -18.96
CA ALA A 274 -10.95 2.28 -19.68
C ALA A 274 -11.80 1.87 -20.90
N LYS A 275 -11.36 0.86 -21.68
CA LYS A 275 -12.11 0.34 -22.82
C LYS A 275 -13.46 -0.26 -22.43
N ASN A 276 -13.56 -0.79 -21.22
CA ASN A 276 -14.76 -1.41 -20.69
C ASN A 276 -15.59 -0.43 -19.84
N GLY A 277 -15.20 0.85 -19.74
CA GLY A 277 -15.93 1.87 -18.99
C GLY A 277 -15.65 1.88 -17.48
N LEU A 278 -14.62 1.16 -17.02
CA LEU A 278 -14.13 1.22 -15.64
C LEU A 278 -13.00 2.25 -15.53
N ARG A 279 -13.12 3.19 -14.59
CA ARG A 279 -12.03 4.13 -14.30
C ARG A 279 -11.11 3.58 -13.22
N THR A 280 -9.81 3.81 -13.36
CA THR A 280 -8.85 3.51 -12.28
C THR A 280 -8.69 4.71 -11.37
N VAL A 281 -8.81 4.50 -10.06
CA VAL A 281 -8.62 5.52 -9.03
C VAL A 281 -7.44 5.16 -8.12
N PRO A 282 -6.78 6.15 -7.48
CA PRO A 282 -5.74 5.87 -6.47
C PRO A 282 -6.26 4.99 -5.34
N GLU A 283 -5.34 4.37 -4.60
CA GLU A 283 -5.66 3.65 -3.36
C GLU A 283 -6.24 4.65 -2.34
N LEU A 284 -7.53 4.50 -2.00
CA LEU A 284 -8.23 5.38 -1.08
C LEU A 284 -8.31 4.71 0.30
N GLU A 285 -7.54 5.20 1.27
CA GLU A 285 -7.71 4.79 2.66
C GLU A 285 -9.11 5.18 3.16
N GLY A 286 -9.93 4.17 3.47
CA GLY A 286 -11.14 4.35 4.28
C GLY A 286 -12.42 4.79 3.56
N ILE A 287 -12.43 4.92 2.23
CA ILE A 287 -13.66 5.25 1.46
C ILE A 287 -13.71 4.40 0.17
N SER A 288 -13.71 3.08 0.33
CA SER A 288 -14.06 2.16 -0.75
C SER A 288 -15.38 1.47 -0.38
N TYR A 289 -16.48 1.84 -1.06
CA TYR A 289 -17.70 1.05 -0.99
C TYR A 289 -17.60 -0.12 -1.96
N PRO A 290 -17.58 -1.37 -1.48
CA PRO A 290 -17.46 -2.53 -2.36
C PRO A 290 -18.65 -2.55 -3.32
N ALA A 291 -18.38 -2.74 -4.61
CA ALA A 291 -19.43 -2.93 -5.60
C ALA A 291 -20.29 -4.14 -5.23
N MET A 292 -21.61 -3.93 -5.22
CA MET A 292 -22.59 -4.95 -4.87
C MET A 292 -23.42 -5.28 -6.11
N VAL A 293 -23.42 -6.57 -6.44
CA VAL A 293 -24.29 -7.14 -7.47
C VAL A 293 -25.75 -6.81 -7.14
N ALA A 294 -26.51 -6.39 -8.14
CA ALA A 294 -27.96 -6.22 -7.98
C ALA A 294 -28.62 -7.52 -7.47
N PRO A 295 -29.60 -7.45 -6.54
CA PRO A 295 -30.22 -8.64 -5.94
C PRO A 295 -30.69 -9.71 -6.94
N GLU A 296 -31.14 -9.29 -8.12
CA GLU A 296 -31.64 -10.17 -9.18
C GLU A 296 -30.53 -10.97 -9.86
N LYS A 297 -29.31 -10.41 -9.93
CA LYS A 297 -28.12 -11.09 -10.46
C LYS A 297 -27.51 -12.04 -9.44
N LEU A 298 -27.64 -11.75 -8.12
CA LEU A 298 -27.20 -12.66 -7.06
C LEU A 298 -27.90 -14.03 -7.16
N ILE A 299 -29.20 -14.04 -7.44
CA ILE A 299 -29.99 -15.28 -7.62
C ILE A 299 -29.43 -16.14 -8.76
N ARG A 300 -28.93 -15.52 -9.84
CA ARG A 300 -28.30 -16.25 -10.96
C ARG A 300 -26.98 -16.88 -10.56
N TYR A 301 -26.15 -16.17 -9.80
CA TYR A 301 -24.87 -16.69 -9.35
C TYR A 301 -25.01 -17.77 -8.26
N ALA A 302 -26.12 -17.78 -7.53
CA ALA A 302 -26.48 -18.85 -6.58
C ALA A 302 -26.88 -20.16 -7.30
N ASP A 303 -27.17 -20.12 -8.61
CA ASP A 303 -27.48 -21.29 -9.46
C ASP A 303 -28.55 -22.23 -8.87
N GLY A 304 -29.59 -21.64 -8.26
CA GLY A 304 -30.68 -22.39 -7.63
C GLY A 304 -30.31 -23.16 -6.35
N GLN A 305 -29.09 -23.01 -5.84
CA GLN A 305 -28.63 -23.64 -4.61
C GLN A 305 -29.10 -22.85 -3.38
N LYS A 306 -29.41 -23.56 -2.29
CA LYS A 306 -29.80 -22.96 -1.00
C LYS A 306 -28.62 -22.25 -0.30
N TYR A 307 -27.40 -22.50 -0.75
CA TYR A 307 -26.14 -21.96 -0.28
C TYR A 307 -25.23 -21.67 -1.49
N TRP A 308 -24.31 -20.73 -1.36
CA TRP A 308 -23.44 -20.33 -2.46
C TRP A 308 -22.39 -21.40 -2.79
N PRO A 309 -22.25 -21.81 -4.07
CA PRO A 309 -21.21 -22.75 -4.47
C PRO A 309 -19.81 -22.11 -4.30
N GLN A 310 -18.86 -22.84 -3.70
CA GLN A 310 -17.48 -22.35 -3.47
C GLN A 310 -16.76 -21.93 -4.76
N ASN A 311 -17.18 -22.45 -5.92
CA ASN A 311 -16.57 -22.16 -7.23
C ASN A 311 -17.42 -21.23 -8.11
N CYS A 312 -18.47 -20.60 -7.55
CA CYS A 312 -19.29 -19.67 -8.31
C CYS A 312 -18.49 -18.43 -8.74
N ALA A 313 -18.99 -17.73 -9.75
CA ALA A 313 -18.33 -16.52 -10.27
C ALA A 313 -18.12 -15.46 -9.18
N LEU A 314 -19.03 -15.37 -8.20
CA LEU A 314 -18.93 -14.40 -7.10
C LEU A 314 -17.72 -14.68 -6.17
N PHE A 315 -17.47 -15.93 -5.79
CA PHE A 315 -16.33 -16.31 -4.96
C PHE A 315 -15.00 -16.06 -5.69
N ARG A 316 -14.94 -16.44 -6.98
CA ARG A 316 -13.76 -16.19 -7.83
C ARG A 316 -13.48 -14.69 -8.00
N ALA A 317 -14.51 -13.87 -8.12
CA ALA A 317 -14.37 -12.41 -8.25
C ALA A 317 -13.78 -11.78 -6.99
N ARG A 318 -14.05 -12.38 -5.83
CA ARG A 318 -13.70 -11.82 -4.52
C ARG A 318 -12.47 -12.45 -3.90
N LYS A 319 -11.78 -13.34 -4.63
CA LYS A 319 -10.61 -14.12 -4.18
C LYS A 319 -10.83 -14.78 -2.81
N THR A 320 -12.06 -15.20 -2.54
CA THR A 320 -12.33 -15.89 -1.30
C THR A 320 -11.52 -17.19 -1.27
N PRO A 321 -10.67 -17.42 -0.26
CA PRO A 321 -9.87 -18.64 -0.19
C PRO A 321 -10.77 -19.87 -0.29
N GLU A 322 -10.35 -20.86 -1.08
CA GLU A 322 -11.04 -22.15 -1.10
C GLU A 322 -10.97 -22.77 0.28
N ILE A 323 -12.11 -23.28 0.77
CA ILE A 323 -12.14 -23.96 2.05
C ILE A 323 -11.41 -25.29 1.88
N ASN A 324 -10.33 -25.49 2.63
CA ASN A 324 -9.64 -26.78 2.69
C ASN A 324 -10.52 -27.81 3.39
N VAL A 325 -11.28 -28.58 2.60
CA VAL A 325 -12.22 -29.57 3.13
C VAL A 325 -11.49 -30.68 3.90
N GLU A 326 -10.25 -31.02 3.54
CA GLU A 326 -9.45 -32.01 4.28
C GLU A 326 -9.09 -31.51 5.68
N GLU A 327 -8.68 -30.25 5.80
CA GLU A 327 -8.43 -29.62 7.09
C GLU A 327 -9.68 -29.59 7.97
N TYR A 328 -10.85 -29.30 7.40
CA TYR A 328 -12.12 -29.36 8.13
C TYR A 328 -12.50 -30.78 8.54
N ARG A 329 -12.11 -31.78 7.75
CA ARG A 329 -12.33 -33.19 8.10
C ARG A 329 -11.47 -33.61 9.27
N ASP A 330 -10.22 -33.16 9.29
CA ASP A 330 -9.26 -33.42 10.35
C ASP A 330 -9.65 -32.70 11.66
N LEU A 331 -10.15 -31.46 11.57
CA LEU A 331 -10.53 -30.65 12.74
C LEU A 331 -11.88 -31.05 13.36
N PHE A 332 -12.87 -31.44 12.56
CA PHE A 332 -14.25 -31.63 13.05
C PHE A 332 -14.78 -33.05 12.91
N SER A 333 -14.69 -33.63 11.71
CA SER A 333 -15.13 -35.00 11.40
C SER A 333 -14.93 -35.32 9.92
N HIS A 334 -14.73 -36.59 9.55
CA HIS A 334 -14.63 -37.02 8.14
C HIS A 334 -15.79 -36.55 7.24
N SER A 335 -16.97 -36.32 7.83
CA SER A 335 -18.20 -35.86 7.15
C SER A 335 -18.32 -34.34 6.97
N ALA A 336 -17.33 -33.54 7.40
CA ALA A 336 -17.42 -32.08 7.45
C ALA A 336 -17.75 -31.42 6.09
N GLY A 337 -17.31 -32.03 4.98
CA GLY A 337 -17.59 -31.55 3.61
C GLY A 337 -18.67 -32.31 2.84
N GLU A 338 -19.33 -33.29 3.45
CA GLU A 338 -20.35 -34.11 2.77
C GLU A 338 -21.71 -33.41 2.71
N GLU A 339 -22.00 -32.56 3.70
CA GLU A 339 -23.24 -31.78 3.79
C GLU A 339 -22.92 -30.28 3.76
N PRO A 340 -23.34 -29.55 2.71
CA PRO A 340 -23.01 -28.13 2.58
C PRO A 340 -23.56 -27.24 3.71
N GLU A 341 -24.72 -27.60 4.28
CA GLU A 341 -25.26 -26.89 5.46
C GLU A 341 -24.38 -27.08 6.71
N ARG A 342 -23.78 -28.27 6.86
CA ARG A 342 -22.86 -28.56 7.94
C ARG A 342 -21.54 -27.85 7.73
N LEU A 343 -20.99 -27.87 6.52
CA LEU A 343 -19.77 -27.16 6.17
C LEU A 343 -19.91 -25.66 6.45
N ALA A 344 -21.02 -25.04 6.04
CA ALA A 344 -21.30 -23.64 6.31
C ALA A 344 -21.36 -23.31 7.83
N ARG A 345 -21.93 -24.21 8.65
CA ARG A 345 -21.93 -24.04 10.12
C ARG A 345 -20.53 -24.16 10.72
N LEU A 346 -19.71 -25.11 10.26
CA LEU A 346 -18.34 -25.29 10.72
C LEU A 346 -17.45 -24.09 10.35
N THR A 347 -17.61 -23.55 9.14
CA THR A 347 -16.87 -22.35 8.71
C THR A 347 -17.22 -21.13 9.55
N ARG A 348 -18.50 -20.96 9.90
CA ARG A 348 -18.95 -19.91 10.83
C ARG A 348 -18.33 -20.06 12.23
N TYR A 349 -18.16 -21.28 12.71
CA TYR A 349 -17.50 -21.56 13.98
C TYR A 349 -16.00 -21.21 13.95
N MET A 350 -15.27 -21.61 12.89
CA MET A 350 -13.86 -21.25 12.74
C MET A 350 -13.63 -19.73 12.69
N GLN A 351 -14.51 -19.00 11.99
CA GLN A 351 -14.48 -17.54 11.94
C GLN A 351 -14.75 -16.91 13.32
N ALA A 352 -15.62 -17.52 14.13
CA ALA A 352 -15.88 -17.09 15.50
C ALA A 352 -14.64 -17.19 16.38
N GLU A 353 -13.98 -18.36 16.36
CA GLU A 353 -12.81 -18.63 17.19
C GLU A 353 -11.62 -17.76 16.77
N TYR A 354 -11.44 -17.54 15.46
CA TYR A 354 -10.35 -16.71 14.96
C TYR A 354 -10.42 -15.29 15.53
N VAL A 355 -11.60 -14.68 15.56
CA VAL A 355 -11.68 -13.32 16.09
C VAL A 355 -11.80 -13.29 17.61
N ARG A 356 -12.31 -14.34 18.25
CA ARG A 356 -12.10 -14.47 19.69
C ARG A 356 -10.60 -14.38 20.03
N ALA A 357 -9.74 -15.03 19.24
CA ALA A 357 -8.29 -14.91 19.37
C ALA A 357 -7.78 -13.49 19.05
N CYS A 358 -8.15 -12.89 17.92
CA CYS A 358 -7.69 -11.52 17.59
C CYS A 358 -8.11 -10.45 18.61
N ALA A 359 -9.33 -10.57 19.17
CA ALA A 359 -9.80 -9.67 20.21
C ALA A 359 -9.05 -9.88 21.53
N GLN A 360 -8.64 -11.12 21.82
CA GLN A 360 -7.80 -11.43 22.96
C GLN A 360 -6.39 -10.85 22.78
N ASP A 361 -5.77 -11.04 21.62
CA ASP A 361 -4.45 -10.47 21.29
C ASP A 361 -4.45 -8.94 21.39
N ALA A 362 -5.46 -8.28 20.81
CA ALA A 362 -5.61 -6.82 20.90
C ALA A 362 -5.75 -6.35 22.36
N ARG A 363 -6.42 -7.12 23.21
CA ARG A 363 -6.54 -6.82 24.64
C ARG A 363 -5.21 -7.00 25.38
N GLU A 364 -4.46 -8.05 25.07
CA GLU A 364 -3.13 -8.29 25.64
C GLU A 364 -2.13 -7.20 25.23
N GLU A 365 -2.31 -6.62 24.04
CA GLU A 365 -1.51 -5.51 23.51
C GLU A 365 -2.04 -4.11 23.87
N GLU A 366 -3.06 -4.00 24.72
CA GLU A 366 -3.73 -2.74 25.09
C GLU A 366 -4.23 -1.89 23.90
N LYS A 367 -4.61 -2.54 22.80
CA LYS A 367 -5.12 -1.92 21.58
C LYS A 367 -6.65 -1.99 21.51
N VAL A 368 -7.25 -1.00 20.83
CA VAL A 368 -8.68 -1.03 20.49
C VAL A 368 -8.91 -2.03 19.36
N PHE A 369 -9.60 -3.12 19.67
CA PHE A 369 -10.04 -4.08 18.67
C PHE A 369 -11.19 -3.50 17.83
N VAL A 370 -10.92 -3.18 16.56
CA VAL A 370 -11.94 -2.74 15.60
C VAL A 370 -12.34 -3.92 14.72
N ALA A 371 -13.49 -4.54 15.03
CA ALA A 371 -13.96 -5.75 14.34
C ALA A 371 -14.08 -5.61 12.80
N ALA A 372 -14.32 -4.40 12.30
CA ALA A 372 -14.38 -4.11 10.86
C ALA A 372 -13.02 -4.16 10.15
N LYS A 373 -11.89 -4.08 10.89
CA LYS A 373 -10.52 -4.14 10.34
C LYS A 373 -9.90 -5.53 10.38
N ALA A 374 -10.56 -6.52 11.00
CA ALA A 374 -10.11 -7.92 11.02
C ALA A 374 -10.35 -8.65 9.67
N ALA A 375 -10.43 -7.91 8.57
CA ALA A 375 -10.88 -8.38 7.26
C ALA A 375 -9.76 -9.04 6.42
N GLU A 376 -8.50 -9.01 6.87
CA GLU A 376 -7.33 -9.31 6.04
C GLU A 376 -6.56 -10.60 6.43
N ALA A 377 -7.20 -11.57 7.08
CA ALA A 377 -6.62 -12.88 7.34
C ALA A 377 -7.60 -14.02 6.99
N GLU A 378 -7.08 -15.24 6.81
CA GLU A 378 -7.72 -16.43 6.20
C GLU A 378 -9.12 -16.79 6.74
N PHE A 379 -9.54 -16.27 7.90
CA PHE A 379 -10.89 -16.40 8.44
C PHE A 379 -11.54 -15.03 8.70
N ALA A 380 -12.02 -14.37 7.63
CA ALA A 380 -12.64 -13.05 7.72
C ALA A 380 -14.03 -13.06 8.36
N TYR A 381 -14.27 -12.11 9.27
CA TYR A 381 -15.53 -11.94 10.02
C TYR A 381 -16.71 -11.45 9.19
N VAL A 382 -16.44 -10.91 8.00
CA VAL A 382 -17.39 -10.61 6.94
C VAL A 382 -16.85 -11.28 5.68
N SER A 383 -16.69 -12.60 5.74
CA SER A 383 -16.26 -13.34 4.58
C SER A 383 -17.28 -13.19 3.47
N ASP A 384 -16.80 -12.78 2.30
CA ASP A 384 -17.60 -12.82 1.08
C ASP A 384 -17.97 -14.26 0.66
N ALA A 385 -17.48 -15.28 1.41
CA ALA A 385 -17.97 -16.65 1.32
C ALA A 385 -19.41 -16.84 1.85
N LEU A 386 -19.93 -15.89 2.63
CA LEU A 386 -21.19 -16.02 3.34
C LEU A 386 -22.12 -14.86 2.97
N VAL A 387 -22.62 -14.89 1.75
CA VAL A 387 -23.80 -14.12 1.34
C VAL A 387 -25.04 -14.96 1.68
N GLU A 388 -25.96 -14.48 2.51
CA GLU A 388 -27.24 -15.19 2.71
C GLU A 388 -28.14 -14.99 1.47
N SER A 389 -29.22 -15.77 1.34
CA SER A 389 -30.11 -15.72 0.17
C SER A 389 -30.78 -14.34 -0.06
N ASP A 390 -30.70 -13.44 0.92
CA ASP A 390 -31.21 -12.08 0.88
C ASP A 390 -30.16 -11.04 0.40
N GLY A 391 -28.92 -11.47 0.11
CA GLY A 391 -27.86 -10.61 -0.45
C GLY A 391 -27.16 -9.70 0.55
N TYR A 392 -27.47 -9.76 1.85
CA TYR A 392 -26.80 -8.94 2.86
C TYR A 392 -25.50 -9.60 3.38
N ARG A 393 -24.45 -8.78 3.55
CA ARG A 393 -23.27 -9.15 4.35
C ARG A 393 -23.69 -9.22 5.81
N ARG A 394 -23.84 -10.43 6.36
CA ARG A 394 -23.99 -10.60 7.81
C ARG A 394 -22.63 -11.03 8.38
N PRO A 395 -22.02 -10.22 9.25
CA PRO A 395 -20.86 -10.67 10.02
C PRO A 395 -21.16 -12.01 10.69
N ALA A 396 -20.22 -12.95 10.71
CA ALA A 396 -20.39 -14.26 11.38
C ALA A 396 -20.87 -14.10 12.85
N TYR A 397 -20.49 -12.98 13.49
CA TYR A 397 -20.99 -12.51 14.77
C TYR A 397 -22.53 -12.50 14.93
N TRP A 398 -23.29 -12.13 13.90
CA TRP A 398 -24.76 -12.09 14.01
C TRP A 398 -25.41 -13.48 14.06
N ALA A 399 -24.76 -14.51 13.50
CA ALA A 399 -25.19 -15.90 13.64
C ALA A 399 -24.86 -16.45 15.05
N LEU A 400 -23.83 -15.93 15.70
CA LEU A 400 -23.42 -16.33 17.06
C LEU A 400 -24.19 -15.60 18.16
N LYS A 401 -24.77 -14.43 17.86
CA LYS A 401 -25.57 -13.64 18.80
C LYS A 401 -26.71 -14.45 19.43
N GLY A 402 -27.36 -15.33 18.67
CA GLY A 402 -28.41 -16.22 19.19
C GLY A 402 -27.88 -17.40 20.00
N VAL A 403 -26.66 -17.87 19.73
CA VAL A 403 -26.01 -18.98 20.45
C VAL A 403 -25.48 -18.49 21.81
N TRP A 404 -24.91 -17.30 21.87
CA TRP A 404 -24.35 -16.71 23.11
C TRP A 404 -25.38 -16.05 24.03
N GLN A 405 -26.60 -15.75 23.55
CA GLN A 405 -27.69 -15.31 24.42
C GLN A 405 -28.11 -16.39 25.44
N ASN A 406 -27.86 -17.68 25.15
CA ASN A 406 -28.20 -18.80 26.03
C ASN A 406 -27.01 -19.29 26.89
N VAL A 407 -25.82 -18.70 26.75
CA VAL A 407 -24.63 -19.07 27.54
C VAL A 407 -24.48 -18.17 28.78
N HIS A 408 -25.26 -17.09 28.86
CA HIS A 408 -25.33 -16.18 30.01
C HIS A 408 -26.75 -16.03 30.59
N ALA A 409 -27.64 -17.00 30.34
CA ALA A 409 -28.93 -17.12 31.01
C ALA A 409 -28.87 -18.19 32.11
#